data_AF-A0A3A5JK89-F1
#
_entry.id   AF-A0A3A5JK89-F1
#
_cell.length_a   1.000
_cell.length_b   1.000
_cell.length_c   1.000
_cell.angle_alpha   90.00
_cell.angle_beta   90.00
_cell.angle_gamma   90.00
#
_symmetry.space_group_name_H-M   'P 1'
#
loop_
_entity.id
_entity.type
_entity.pdbx_description
1 polymer ?
#
loop_
_entity_poly.entity_id
_entity_poly.type
_entity_poly.pdbx_seq_one_letter_code
_entity_poly.pdbx_strand_id
1 'polypeptide(L)'
;MSWTVKAKRLVGLDPTPTGIGSHQRTVHECTVCGTEFDVEGSTCPNCGSHLLREKTTTPRAGFNLAFAVVTAGLAVAYNVLTGNYPKEGPGA
;
A
#
# COMPACT_ATOMS: atom_id res chain seq x y z
N MET A 1 24.92 -5.49 10.83
CA MET A 1 23.89 -5.12 9.83
C MET A 1 23.28 -6.41 9.26
N SER A 2 21.99 -6.66 9.44
CA SER A 2 21.34 -7.94 9.06
C SER A 2 21.37 -8.19 7.54
N TRP A 3 21.61 -9.44 7.13
CA TRP A 3 21.58 -9.89 5.73
C TRP A 3 20.25 -9.54 5.02
N THR A 4 19.14 -9.56 5.76
CA THR A 4 17.81 -9.23 5.25
C THR A 4 17.68 -7.78 4.78
N VAL A 5 18.43 -6.85 5.39
CA VAL A 5 18.43 -5.41 5.01
C VAL A 5 19.13 -5.23 3.67
N LYS A 6 20.25 -5.93 3.45
CA LYS A 6 20.99 -5.89 2.18
C LYS A 6 20.17 -6.48 1.04
N ALA A 7 19.51 -7.62 1.26
CA ALA A 7 18.68 -8.27 0.26
C ALA A 7 17.52 -7.38 -0.20
N LYS A 8 16.81 -6.72 0.74
CA LYS A 8 15.70 -5.81 0.43
C LYS A 8 16.15 -4.62 -0.43
N ARG A 9 17.26 -3.96 -0.08
CA ARG A 9 17.80 -2.85 -0.88
C ARG A 9 18.16 -3.26 -2.31
N LEU A 10 18.66 -4.47 -2.50
CA LEU A 10 19.10 -4.96 -3.80
C LEU A 10 17.94 -5.13 -4.80
N VAL A 11 16.73 -5.36 -4.30
CA VAL A 11 15.50 -5.44 -5.10
C VAL A 11 14.67 -4.15 -5.05
N GLY A 12 15.27 -3.02 -4.63
CA GLY A 12 14.61 -1.71 -4.59
C GLY A 12 13.61 -1.53 -3.45
N LEU A 13 13.50 -2.49 -2.52
CA LEU A 13 12.75 -2.32 -1.28
C LEU A 13 13.68 -1.66 -0.26
N ASP A 14 13.72 -0.33 -0.20
CA ASP A 14 14.43 0.34 0.90
C ASP A 14 13.64 0.13 2.21
N PRO A 15 14.24 -0.49 3.25
CA PRO A 15 13.60 -0.61 4.55
C PRO A 15 13.58 0.70 5.33
N THR A 16 13.95 1.84 4.73
CA THR A 16 13.69 3.15 5.33
C THR A 16 12.20 3.26 5.66
N PRO A 17 11.84 3.74 6.86
CA PRO A 17 10.46 3.98 7.25
C PRO A 17 9.94 5.23 6.55
N THR A 18 10.02 5.29 5.22
CA THR A 18 9.52 6.36 4.37
C THR A 18 8.61 5.73 3.29
N GLY A 19 7.33 5.69 3.60
CA GLY A 19 6.23 5.15 2.83
C GLY A 19 4.92 5.67 3.44
N ILE A 20 3.82 5.60 2.70
CA ILE A 20 2.49 5.99 3.20
C ILE A 20 2.16 5.05 4.39
N GLY A 21 2.36 5.52 5.62
CA GLY A 21 2.19 4.75 6.86
C GLY A 21 3.45 4.56 7.73
N SER A 22 4.59 5.12 7.36
CA SER A 22 5.86 4.92 8.08
C SER A 22 6.35 6.13 8.87
N HIS A 23 5.81 7.33 8.58
CA HIS A 23 5.87 8.43 9.51
C HIS A 23 4.79 8.17 10.55
N GLN A 24 5.21 8.01 11.81
CA GLN A 24 4.33 8.23 12.95
C GLN A 24 3.92 9.70 12.88
N ARG A 25 2.83 9.98 12.14
CA ARG A 25 2.28 11.33 12.03
C ARG A 25 1.84 11.67 13.45
N THR A 26 2.51 12.63 14.08
CA THR A 26 2.17 13.11 15.44
C THR A 26 0.90 13.95 15.45
N VAL A 27 0.30 14.17 14.27
CA VAL A 27 -0.91 14.98 14.08
C VAL A 27 -1.92 14.18 13.26
N HIS A 28 -3.14 14.05 13.78
CA HIS A 28 -4.32 13.52 13.10
C HIS A 28 -5.20 14.66 12.60
N GLU A 29 -5.70 14.54 11.38
CA GLU A 29 -6.75 15.41 10.87
C GLU A 29 -8.10 14.73 11.06
N CYS A 30 -9.06 15.42 11.66
CA CYS A 30 -10.41 14.91 11.80
C CYS A 30 -11.09 14.80 10.43
N THR A 31 -11.55 13.61 10.04
CA THR A 31 -12.29 13.41 8.78
C THR A 31 -13.68 14.05 8.77
N VAL A 32 -14.18 14.51 9.92
CA VAL A 32 -15.50 15.13 10.06
C VAL A 32 -15.40 16.66 10.00
N CYS A 33 -14.49 17.27 10.76
CA CYS A 33 -14.40 18.73 10.88
C CYS A 33 -13.06 19.34 10.44
N GLY A 34 -12.12 18.53 9.96
CA GLY A 34 -10.82 18.99 9.45
C GLY A 34 -9.85 19.51 10.50
N THR A 35 -10.20 19.49 11.80
CA THR A 35 -9.27 19.95 12.83
C THR A 35 -8.12 18.98 13.01
N GLU A 36 -6.91 19.53 13.08
CA GLU A 36 -5.69 18.82 13.40
C GLU A 36 -5.52 18.68 14.92
N PHE A 37 -5.23 17.48 15.42
CA PHE A 37 -5.03 17.20 16.85
C PHE A 37 -4.06 16.03 17.09
N ASP A 38 -3.52 15.94 18.31
CA ASP A 38 -2.53 14.91 18.68
C ASP A 38 -3.13 13.50 18.65
N VAL A 39 -2.30 12.53 18.24
CA VAL A 39 -2.64 11.13 18.02
C VAL A 39 -2.88 10.31 19.29
N GLU A 40 -2.59 10.85 20.46
CA GLU A 40 -2.87 10.17 21.73
C GLU A 40 -4.39 9.99 21.98
N GLY A 41 -5.24 10.79 21.34
CA GLY A 41 -6.70 10.70 21.44
C GLY A 41 -7.37 10.02 20.24
N SER A 42 -8.31 9.10 20.51
CA SER A 42 -9.21 8.55 19.47
C SER A 42 -10.47 9.40 19.25
N THR A 43 -10.64 10.49 20.01
CA THR A 43 -11.79 11.37 19.96
C THR A 43 -11.33 12.78 19.58
N CYS A 44 -11.96 13.37 18.58
CA CYS A 44 -11.68 14.75 18.18
C CYS A 44 -12.13 15.72 19.27
N PRO A 45 -11.26 16.61 19.79
CA PRO A 45 -11.62 17.58 20.83
C PRO A 45 -12.58 18.68 20.35
N ASN A 46 -12.66 18.92 19.03
CA ASN A 46 -13.49 19.98 18.47
C ASN A 46 -14.95 19.53 18.22
N CYS A 47 -15.15 18.37 17.59
CA CYS A 47 -16.48 17.90 17.20
C CYS A 47 -16.95 16.64 17.95
N GLY A 48 -16.09 16.02 18.76
CA GLY A 48 -16.42 14.80 19.51
C GLY A 48 -16.48 13.53 18.66
N SER A 49 -16.11 13.57 17.38
CA SER A 49 -16.12 12.39 16.51
C SER A 49 -15.08 11.36 16.97
N HIS A 50 -15.46 10.09 17.03
CA HIS A 50 -14.54 8.99 17.27
C HIS A 50 -13.84 8.57 15.97
N LEU A 51 -12.50 8.68 15.93
CA LEU A 51 -11.68 8.17 14.86
C LEU A 51 -11.36 6.70 15.12
N LEU A 52 -12.07 5.77 14.48
CA LEU A 52 -11.71 4.35 14.49
C LEU A 52 -10.54 4.13 13.53
N ARG A 53 -9.35 3.88 14.09
CA ARG A 53 -8.22 3.36 13.32
C ARG A 53 -8.17 1.84 13.46
N GLU A 54 -8.95 1.15 12.64
CA GLU A 54 -8.80 -0.29 12.52
C GLU A 54 -7.58 -0.59 11.64
N LYS A 55 -6.52 -1.13 12.26
CA LYS A 55 -5.34 -1.57 11.51
C LYS A 55 -5.76 -2.73 10.62
N THR A 56 -5.91 -2.49 9.32
CA THR A 56 -6.23 -3.56 8.37
C THR A 56 -5.03 -4.49 8.23
N THR A 57 -5.02 -5.58 9.00
CA THR A 57 -4.05 -6.66 8.83
C THR A 57 -4.53 -7.61 7.75
N THR A 58 -3.90 -7.55 6.58
CA THR A 58 -4.16 -8.51 5.50
C THR A 58 -3.42 -9.82 5.80
N PRO A 59 -4.10 -10.95 6.01
CA PRO A 59 -3.42 -12.22 6.24
C PRO A 59 -2.63 -12.63 4.99
N ARG A 60 -1.42 -13.17 5.19
CA ARG A 60 -0.55 -13.68 4.12
C ARG A 60 -0.30 -12.67 2.97
N ALA A 61 -0.22 -11.38 3.26
CA ALA A 61 -0.03 -10.31 2.25
C ALA A 61 1.09 -10.61 1.22
N GLY A 62 2.23 -11.14 1.67
CA GLY A 62 3.33 -11.50 0.78
C GLY A 62 2.99 -12.61 -0.21
N PHE A 63 2.24 -13.64 0.22
CA PHE A 63 1.79 -14.71 -0.67
C PHE A 63 0.78 -14.21 -1.68
N ASN A 64 -0.21 -13.41 -1.25
CA ASN A 64 -1.24 -12.87 -2.14
C ASN A 64 -0.61 -11.98 -3.22
N LEU A 65 0.35 -11.14 -2.83
CA LEU A 65 1.08 -10.30 -3.78
C LEU A 65 1.89 -11.14 -4.77
N ALA A 66 2.63 -12.15 -4.29
CA ALA A 66 3.38 -13.05 -5.16
C ALA A 66 2.47 -13.78 -6.16
N PHE A 67 1.34 -14.29 -5.70
CA PHE A 67 0.34 -14.95 -6.55
C PHE A 67 -0.20 -14.01 -7.64
N ALA A 68 -0.55 -12.77 -7.28
CA ALA A 68 -1.04 -11.79 -8.23
C ALA A 68 0.01 -11.45 -9.30
N VAL A 69 1.27 -11.24 -8.90
CA VAL A 69 2.37 -10.94 -9.84
C VAL A 69 2.62 -12.11 -10.79
N VAL A 70 2.66 -13.34 -10.27
CA VAL A 70 2.92 -14.54 -11.09
C VAL A 70 1.79 -14.78 -12.09
N THR A 71 0.53 -14.70 -11.67
CA THR A 71 -0.62 -14.94 -12.56
C THR A 71 -0.73 -13.86 -13.63
N ALA A 72 -0.50 -12.59 -13.29
CA ALA A 72 -0.45 -11.51 -14.26
C ALA A 72 0.69 -11.71 -15.29
N GLY A 73 1.90 -12.06 -14.83
CA GLY A 73 3.03 -12.33 -15.72
C GLY A 73 2.78 -13.49 -16.68
N LEU A 74 2.17 -14.58 -16.20
CA LEU A 74 1.80 -15.72 -17.04
C LEU A 74 0.76 -15.35 -18.10
N ALA A 75 -0.25 -14.54 -17.74
CA ALA A 75 -1.26 -14.07 -18.68
C ALA A 75 -0.63 -13.22 -19.79
N VAL A 76 0.29 -12.31 -19.43
CA VAL A 76 1.05 -11.50 -20.40
C VAL A 76 1.86 -12.40 -21.33
N ALA A 77 2.61 -13.36 -20.79
CA ALA A 77 3.41 -14.29 -21.58
C ALA A 77 2.54 -15.13 -22.54
N TYR A 78 1.41 -15.62 -22.08
CA TYR A 78 0.46 -16.36 -22.92
C TYR A 78 -0.07 -15.52 -24.08
N ASN A 79 -0.45 -14.27 -23.83
CA ASN A 79 -0.94 -13.36 -24.87
C ASN A 79 0.13 -13.06 -25.92
N VAL A 80 1.40 -12.88 -25.49
CA VAL A 80 2.53 -12.70 -26.40
C VAL A 80 2.75 -13.95 -27.26
N LEU A 81 2.74 -15.14 -26.66
CA LEU A 81 2.96 -16.41 -27.37
C LEU A 81 1.83 -16.76 -28.35
N THR A 82 0.59 -16.44 -27.99
CA THR A 82 -0.59 -16.76 -28.81
C THR A 82 -0.96 -15.67 -29.80
N GLY A 83 -0.29 -14.52 -29.76
CA GLY A 83 -0.60 -13.38 -30.63
C GLY A 83 -1.91 -12.66 -30.27
N ASN A 84 -2.52 -12.99 -29.12
CA ASN A 84 -3.73 -12.33 -28.61
C ASN A 84 -3.34 -11.08 -27.82
N TYR A 85 -2.69 -10.12 -28.47
CA TYR A 85 -2.54 -8.78 -27.90
C TYR A 85 -3.88 -8.05 -28.06
N PRO A 86 -4.45 -7.46 -26.99
CA PRO A 86 -5.56 -6.54 -27.16
C PRO A 86 -5.05 -5.40 -28.05
N LYS A 87 -5.58 -5.33 -29.27
CA LYS A 87 -5.32 -4.19 -30.16
C LYS A 87 -5.87 -2.97 -29.44
N GLU A 88 -5.11 -1.88 -29.46
CA GLU A 88 -5.56 -0.58 -28.98
C GLU A 88 -6.98 -0.34 -29.55
N GLY A 89 -7.92 0.05 -28.68
CA GLY A 89 -9.31 0.36 -29.08
C GLY A 89 -9.32 1.41 -30.21
N PRO A 90 -10.46 1.59 -30.92
CA PRO A 90 -10.52 2.43 -32.12
C PRO A 90 -9.83 3.77 -31.85
N GLY A 91 -8.70 3.97 -32.53
CA GLY A 91 -7.90 5.18 -32.44
C GLY A 91 -8.73 6.40 -32.79
N ALA A 92 -8.41 7.51 -32.12
CA ALA A 92 -8.91 8.84 -32.43
C ALA A 92 -8.74 9.20 -33.92
#